data_AF-E3G4S2-F1
#
_entry.id   AF-E3G4S2-F1
#
_cell.length_a   1.000
_cell.length_b   1.000
_cell.length_c   1.000
_cell.angle_alpha   90.00
_cell.angle_beta   90.00
_cell.angle_gamma   90.00
#
_symmetry.space_group_name_H-M   'P 1'
#
loop_
_entity.id
_entity.type
_entity.pdbx_description
1 polymer ?
#
loop_
_entity_poly.entity_id
_entity_poly.type
_entity_poly.pdbx_seq_one_letter_code
_entity_poly.pdbx_strand_id
1 'polypeptide(L)'
;MNKLRIKLIEGSLLDEFQVVDISVISYTGAISIFQGKVNLSELLDWFKENEHEIKSSDLPIDRGNGGSLARKIRDFYESVDTENDEVVDSMFDYRSHHCLRFAVRGTLIPEIYIGKSGHNYEISMSGNDGEWGYFIDIEDFFNQFKN
;
A
#
# COMPACT_ATOMS: atom_id res chain seq x y z
N MET A 1 -8.21 -12.56 10.39
CA MET A 1 -7.49 -11.35 9.93
C MET A 1 -8.34 -10.69 8.85
N ASN A 2 -8.21 -9.38 8.59
CA ASN A 2 -9.04 -8.72 7.58
C ASN A 2 -8.61 -9.14 6.17
N LYS A 3 -9.50 -9.06 5.20
CA LYS A 3 -9.24 -9.42 3.80
C LYS A 3 -9.17 -8.16 2.95
N LEU A 4 -8.09 -7.98 2.19
CA LEU A 4 -7.95 -6.88 1.24
C LEU A 4 -8.57 -7.28 -0.11
N ARG A 5 -9.40 -6.40 -0.69
CA ARG A 5 -10.05 -6.63 -2.00
C ARG A 5 -9.91 -5.41 -2.89
N ILE A 6 -9.73 -5.67 -4.19
CA ILE A 6 -9.81 -4.67 -5.25
C ILE A 6 -11.00 -5.07 -6.12
N LYS A 7 -11.95 -4.16 -6.35
CA LYS A 7 -13.15 -4.40 -7.14
C LYS A 7 -13.26 -3.35 -8.23
N LEU A 8 -13.59 -3.78 -9.44
CA LEU A 8 -14.01 -2.91 -10.51
C LEU A 8 -15.44 -2.42 -10.24
N ILE A 9 -15.64 -1.10 -10.19
CA ILE A 9 -16.97 -0.47 -10.08
C ILE A 9 -17.51 -0.16 -11.47
N GLU A 10 -16.69 0.47 -12.30
CA GLU A 10 -17.07 0.93 -13.64
C GLU A 10 -15.83 1.01 -14.55
N GLY A 11 -15.98 0.66 -15.83
CA GLY A 11 -14.93 0.77 -16.84
C GLY A 11 -15.21 -0.08 -18.08
N SER A 12 -14.50 0.20 -19.18
CA SER A 12 -14.51 -0.61 -20.40
C SER A 12 -13.10 -1.07 -20.75
N LEU A 13 -12.97 -2.14 -21.55
CA LEU A 13 -11.67 -2.60 -22.07
C LEU A 13 -10.93 -1.55 -22.93
N LEU A 14 -11.61 -0.47 -23.35
CA LEU A 14 -11.07 0.58 -24.21
C LEU A 14 -10.60 1.84 -23.44
N ASP A 15 -10.92 1.97 -22.15
CA ASP A 15 -10.44 3.09 -21.32
C ASP A 15 -9.19 2.61 -20.55
N GLU A 16 -8.09 3.36 -20.65
CA GLU A 16 -6.84 3.05 -19.93
C GLU A 16 -7.03 3.09 -18.41
N PHE A 17 -8.07 3.80 -17.94
CA PHE A 17 -8.40 3.95 -16.53
C PHE A 17 -9.77 3.39 -16.18
N GLN A 18 -9.84 2.62 -15.09
CA GLN A 18 -11.06 2.05 -14.53
C GLN A 18 -11.34 2.60 -13.13
N VAL A 19 -12.62 2.77 -12.78
CA VAL A 19 -13.02 3.12 -11.41
C VAL A 19 -12.96 1.87 -10.56
N VAL A 20 -12.09 1.87 -9.55
CA VAL A 20 -11.92 0.76 -8.62
C VAL A 20 -12.28 1.16 -7.20
N ASP A 21 -12.68 0.17 -6.41
CA ASP A 21 -12.76 0.23 -4.97
C ASP A 21 -11.71 -0.70 -4.36
N ILE A 22 -10.87 -0.16 -3.49
CA ILE A 22 -9.97 -0.92 -2.64
C ILE A 22 -10.58 -0.92 -1.24
N SER A 23 -10.87 -2.11 -0.73
CA SER A 23 -11.63 -2.30 0.49
C SER A 23 -10.96 -3.29 1.43
N VAL A 24 -11.05 -3.01 2.74
CA VAL A 24 -10.73 -3.93 3.81
C VAL A 24 -12.02 -4.58 4.31
N ILE A 25 -12.13 -5.90 4.18
CA ILE A 25 -13.26 -6.68 4.66
C ILE A 25 -12.93 -7.25 6.03
N SER A 26 -13.71 -6.85 7.03
CA SER A 26 -13.64 -7.33 8.41
C SER A 26 -14.93 -8.06 8.81
N TYR A 27 -15.01 -8.49 10.07
CA TYR A 27 -16.23 -9.06 10.64
C TYR A 27 -17.37 -8.03 10.80
N THR A 28 -17.06 -6.73 10.84
CA THR A 28 -18.06 -5.65 10.98
C THR A 28 -18.58 -5.15 9.64
N GLY A 29 -17.96 -5.56 8.53
CA GLY A 29 -18.35 -5.15 7.18
C GLY A 29 -17.15 -4.84 6.30
N ALA A 30 -17.43 -4.22 5.14
CA ALA A 30 -16.40 -3.71 4.25
C ALA A 30 -16.17 -2.22 4.51
N ILE A 31 -14.90 -1.83 4.60
CA ILE A 31 -14.47 -0.44 4.71
C ILE A 31 -13.70 -0.10 3.43
N SER A 32 -14.25 0.82 2.63
CA SER A 32 -13.53 1.37 1.48
C SER A 32 -12.39 2.25 1.98
N ILE A 33 -11.17 1.93 1.55
CA ILE A 33 -9.96 2.69 1.87
C ILE A 33 -9.51 3.56 0.70
N PHE A 34 -9.99 3.27 -0.50
CA PHE A 34 -9.82 4.10 -1.69
C PHE A 34 -10.89 3.77 -2.72
N GLN A 35 -11.47 4.81 -3.32
CA GLN A 35 -12.32 4.69 -4.50
C GLN A 35 -11.91 5.75 -5.52
N GLY A 36 -11.55 5.32 -6.73
CA GLY A 36 -11.06 6.25 -7.74
C GLY A 36 -10.69 5.60 -9.06
N LYS A 37 -10.39 6.42 -10.07
CA LYS A 37 -9.91 5.97 -11.38
C LYS A 37 -8.44 5.59 -11.30
N VAL A 38 -8.07 4.39 -11.72
CA VAL A 38 -6.69 3.88 -11.82
C VAL A 38 -6.53 3.11 -13.12
N ASN A 39 -5.30 2.96 -13.62
CA ASN A 39 -5.02 1.89 -14.57
C ASN A 39 -4.97 0.57 -13.78
N LEU A 40 -6.03 -0.24 -13.87
CA LEU A 40 -6.16 -1.48 -13.11
C LEU A 40 -5.11 -2.51 -13.52
N SER A 41 -4.72 -2.56 -14.79
CA SER A 41 -3.67 -3.49 -15.24
C SER A 41 -2.34 -3.15 -14.57
N GLU A 42 -1.92 -1.89 -14.61
CA GLU A 42 -0.69 -1.42 -13.96
C GLU A 42 -0.71 -1.68 -12.45
N LEU A 43 -1.85 -1.42 -11.79
CA LEU A 43 -2.00 -1.70 -10.36
C LEU A 43 -1.81 -3.20 -10.04
N LEU A 44 -2.46 -4.08 -10.81
CA LEU A 44 -2.39 -5.53 -10.59
C LEU A 44 -1.01 -6.09 -10.92
N ASP A 45 -0.38 -5.60 -11.98
CA ASP A 45 0.96 -6.03 -12.38
C ASP A 45 2.01 -5.55 -11.37
N TRP A 46 1.88 -4.32 -10.86
CA TRP A 46 2.71 -3.84 -9.75
C TRP A 46 2.58 -4.75 -8.52
N PHE A 47 1.37 -5.16 -8.12
CA PHE A 47 1.25 -6.11 -7.00
C PHE A 47 1.98 -7.43 -7.26
N LYS A 48 1.87 -8.00 -8.46
CA LYS A 48 2.55 -9.26 -8.80
C LYS A 48 4.07 -9.11 -8.77
N GLU A 49 4.59 -8.03 -9.35
CA GLU A 49 6.03 -7.74 -9.41
C GLU A 49 6.62 -7.51 -8.00
N ASN A 50 5.83 -6.92 -7.10
CA ASN A 50 6.26 -6.57 -5.75
C ASN A 50 5.83 -7.57 -4.67
N GLU A 51 5.21 -8.72 -5.01
CA GLU A 51 4.73 -9.71 -4.03
C GLU A 51 5.83 -10.16 -3.06
N HIS A 52 7.04 -10.43 -3.58
CA HIS A 52 8.17 -10.84 -2.77
C HIS A 52 8.53 -9.76 -1.74
N GLU A 53 8.80 -8.54 -2.20
CA GLU A 53 9.23 -7.43 -1.35
C GLU A 53 8.18 -7.08 -0.30
N ILE A 54 6.91 -6.98 -0.68
CA ILE A 54 5.79 -6.72 0.25
C ILE A 54 5.73 -7.75 1.38
N LYS A 55 6.11 -9.00 1.10
CA LYS A 55 6.09 -10.11 2.06
C LYS A 55 7.36 -10.22 2.91
N SER A 56 8.53 -9.97 2.32
CA SER A 56 9.82 -10.25 2.96
C SER A 56 10.44 -9.04 3.63
N SER A 57 10.25 -7.86 3.07
CA SER A 57 11.11 -6.71 3.35
C SER A 57 10.63 -5.94 4.57
N ASP A 58 11.54 -5.76 5.52
CA ASP A 58 11.30 -4.95 6.69
C ASP A 58 11.52 -3.46 6.36
N LEU A 59 10.80 -2.59 7.05
CA LEU A 59 10.98 -1.14 6.91
C LEU A 59 12.43 -0.76 7.29
N PRO A 60 13.19 -0.04 6.45
CA PRO A 60 14.64 0.15 6.61
C PRO A 60 14.99 1.26 7.63
N ILE A 61 14.21 1.38 8.69
CA ILE A 61 14.45 2.31 9.81
C ILE A 61 14.11 1.65 11.14
N ASP A 62 14.94 1.87 12.15
CA ASP A 62 14.65 1.45 13.52
C ASP A 62 13.78 2.51 14.21
N ARG A 63 12.46 2.43 14.01
CA ARG A 63 11.48 3.29 14.71
C ARG A 63 10.69 2.59 15.81
N GLY A 64 11.20 1.45 16.29
CA GLY A 64 10.52 0.65 17.30
C GLY A 64 9.16 0.10 16.85
N ASN A 65 8.46 -0.54 17.79
CA ASN A 65 7.23 -1.28 17.53
C ASN A 65 5.94 -0.45 17.57
N GLY A 66 6.03 0.88 17.65
CA GLY A 66 4.87 1.77 17.75
C GLY A 66 4.46 2.38 16.41
N GLY A 67 3.16 2.46 16.13
CA GLY A 67 2.59 3.16 14.96
C GLY A 67 2.49 2.30 13.69
N SER A 68 1.67 2.79 12.75
CA SER A 68 1.48 2.18 11.42
C SER A 68 2.70 2.33 10.53
N LEU A 69 2.80 1.49 9.49
CA LEU A 69 3.82 1.66 8.43
C LEU A 69 3.78 3.08 7.86
N ALA A 70 2.60 3.55 7.46
CA ALA A 70 2.44 4.87 6.88
C ALA A 70 2.92 6.00 7.81
N ARG A 71 2.63 5.89 9.12
CA ARG A 71 3.08 6.87 10.11
C ARG A 71 4.60 6.86 10.25
N LYS A 72 5.22 5.69 10.37
CA LYS A 72 6.68 5.59 10.50
C LYS A 72 7.39 6.20 9.28
N ILE A 73 6.83 6.01 8.09
CA ILE A 73 7.36 6.58 6.84
C ILE A 73 7.18 8.10 6.82
N ARG A 74 6.00 8.63 7.17
CA ARG A 74 5.77 10.08 7.29
C ARG A 74 6.74 10.70 8.28
N ASP A 75 6.80 10.16 9.49
CA ASP A 75 7.63 10.67 10.56
C ASP A 75 9.14 10.58 10.19
N PHE A 76 9.54 9.67 9.29
CA PHE A 76 10.88 9.63 8.70
C PHE A 76 11.13 10.84 7.81
N TYR A 77 10.29 11.08 6.80
CA TYR A 77 10.51 12.21 5.88
C TYR A 77 10.32 13.57 6.52
N GLU A 78 9.54 13.68 7.61
CA GLU A 78 9.42 14.92 8.39
C GLU A 78 10.66 15.23 9.23
N SER A 79 11.47 14.22 9.57
CA SER A 79 12.61 14.39 10.48
C SER A 79 13.97 14.08 9.85
N VAL A 80 14.01 13.62 8.59
CA VAL A 80 15.25 13.19 7.95
C VAL A 80 16.10 14.41 7.62
N ASP A 81 17.37 14.35 8.03
CA ASP A 81 18.39 15.23 7.51
C ASP A 81 18.83 14.68 6.15
N THR A 82 18.60 15.44 5.09
CA THR A 82 18.80 15.00 3.70
C THR A 82 20.26 14.77 3.32
N GLU A 83 21.20 14.98 4.25
CA GLU A 83 22.64 14.73 4.04
C GLU A 83 23.05 13.25 4.19
N ASN A 84 22.13 12.35 4.61
CA ASN A 84 22.36 10.90 4.66
C ASN A 84 21.70 10.17 3.48
N ASP A 85 22.38 10.20 2.34
CA ASP A 85 21.89 9.65 1.06
C ASP A 85 21.54 8.16 1.14
N GLU A 86 22.32 7.33 1.84
CA GLU A 86 22.12 5.87 1.87
C GLU A 86 20.77 5.45 2.49
N VAL A 87 20.36 6.10 3.58
CA VAL A 87 19.09 5.79 4.25
C VAL A 87 17.91 6.36 3.46
N VAL A 88 18.09 7.52 2.82
CA VAL A 88 17.07 8.12 1.95
C VAL A 88 16.82 7.25 0.73
N ASP A 89 17.87 6.74 0.10
CA ASP A 89 17.80 5.81 -1.04
C ASP A 89 17.12 4.50 -0.63
N SER A 90 17.53 3.91 0.49
CA SER A 90 16.91 2.69 1.02
C SER A 90 15.42 2.87 1.32
N MET A 91 15.03 4.03 1.85
CA MET A 91 13.62 4.37 2.08
C MET A 91 12.86 4.61 0.79
N PHE A 92 13.48 5.23 -0.22
CA PHE A 92 12.88 5.39 -1.54
C PHE A 92 12.60 4.04 -2.21
N ASP A 93 13.59 3.16 -2.21
CA ASP A 93 13.47 1.79 -2.72
C ASP A 93 12.39 1.03 -1.96
N TYR A 94 12.36 1.11 -0.62
CA TYR A 94 11.27 0.49 0.14
C TYR A 94 9.91 1.02 -0.32
N ARG A 95 9.75 2.34 -0.46
CA ARG A 95 8.48 2.95 -0.89
C ARG A 95 8.07 2.53 -2.29
N SER A 96 8.99 2.34 -3.23
CA SER A 96 8.63 1.94 -4.59
C SER A 96 7.95 0.59 -4.67
N HIS A 97 8.23 -0.31 -3.70
CA HIS A 97 7.64 -1.64 -3.61
C HIS A 97 6.42 -1.71 -2.67
N HIS A 98 6.22 -0.73 -1.80
CA HIS A 98 5.23 -0.79 -0.71
C HIS A 98 4.16 0.30 -0.78
N CYS A 99 4.32 1.34 -1.59
CA CYS A 99 3.37 2.45 -1.69
C CYS A 99 2.53 2.36 -2.97
N LEU A 100 1.21 2.29 -2.81
CA LEU A 100 0.27 2.15 -3.92
C LEU A 100 0.37 3.29 -4.94
N ARG A 101 0.87 4.47 -4.53
CA ARG A 101 1.10 5.59 -5.45
C ARG A 101 2.12 5.28 -6.55
N PHE A 102 3.05 4.35 -6.32
CA PHE A 102 3.99 3.89 -7.35
C PHE A 102 3.34 2.95 -8.37
N ALA A 103 2.25 2.30 -8.00
CA ALA A 103 1.50 1.38 -8.86
C ALA A 103 0.60 2.09 -9.87
N VAL A 104 0.18 3.32 -9.61
CA VAL A 104 -0.83 4.05 -10.40
C VAL A 104 -0.34 5.43 -10.81
N ARG A 105 0.61 5.46 -11.76
CA ARG A 105 1.18 6.72 -12.25
C ARG A 105 0.10 7.60 -12.88
N GLY A 106 0.17 8.91 -12.60
CA GLY A 106 -0.81 9.88 -13.09
C GLY A 106 -2.16 9.86 -12.37
N THR A 107 -2.37 8.96 -11.39
CA THR A 107 -3.57 8.93 -10.55
C THR A 107 -3.35 9.63 -9.22
N LEU A 108 -4.35 10.38 -8.78
CA LEU A 108 -4.36 11.07 -7.49
C LEU A 108 -4.81 10.10 -6.37
N ILE A 109 -3.98 9.09 -6.08
CA ILE A 109 -4.14 8.21 -4.92
C ILE A 109 -3.37 8.77 -3.71
N PRO A 110 -3.92 8.68 -2.49
CA PRO A 110 -3.17 8.96 -1.26
C PRO A 110 -1.97 8.00 -1.12
N GLU A 111 -1.02 8.36 -0.28
CA GLU A 111 0.09 7.46 0.06
C GLU A 111 -0.40 6.34 0.99
N ILE A 112 -0.95 5.30 0.38
CA ILE A 112 -1.35 4.07 1.05
C ILE A 112 -0.18 3.09 0.97
N TYR A 113 0.20 2.55 2.11
CA TYR A 113 1.31 1.63 2.26
C TYR A 113 0.81 0.24 2.62
N ILE A 114 1.34 -0.78 1.96
CA ILE A 114 1.12 -2.19 2.25
C ILE A 114 2.46 -2.87 2.52
N GLY A 115 2.55 -3.67 3.57
CA GLY A 115 3.80 -4.35 3.89
C GLY A 115 3.80 -5.06 5.24
N LYS A 116 4.96 -5.59 5.59
CA LYS A 116 5.21 -6.25 6.87
C LYS A 116 5.30 -5.24 8.02
N SER A 117 4.60 -5.52 9.11
CA SER A 117 4.58 -4.73 10.35
C SER A 117 4.80 -5.69 11.53
N GLY A 118 6.06 -5.89 11.89
CA GLY A 118 6.48 -6.92 12.85
C GLY A 118 6.24 -8.34 12.31
N HIS A 119 5.39 -9.12 12.98
CA HIS A 119 5.01 -10.48 12.56
C HIS A 119 3.72 -10.55 11.73
N ASN A 120 3.10 -9.40 11.45
CA ASN A 120 1.84 -9.30 10.69
C ASN A 120 2.04 -8.47 9.43
N TYR A 121 1.00 -8.39 8.61
CA TYR A 121 0.96 -7.53 7.42
C TYR A 121 -0.11 -6.47 7.59
N GLU A 122 0.19 -5.27 7.13
CA GLU A 122 -0.60 -4.08 7.36
C GLU A 122 -0.84 -3.35 6.04
N ILE A 123 -2.03 -2.77 5.89
CA ILE A 123 -2.29 -1.68 4.96
C ILE A 123 -2.66 -0.43 5.76
N SER A 124 -2.04 0.71 5.45
CA SER A 124 -2.17 1.93 6.24
C SER A 124 -2.01 3.19 5.40
N MET A 125 -2.56 4.30 5.90
CA MET A 125 -2.39 5.63 5.33
C MET A 125 -2.18 6.61 6.47
N SER A 126 -1.29 7.58 6.25
CA SER A 126 -1.02 8.65 7.19
C SER A 126 -0.75 9.93 6.41
N GLY A 127 -1.66 10.90 6.50
CA GLY A 127 -1.58 12.14 5.74
C GLY A 127 -2.59 13.18 6.22
N ASN A 128 -2.77 14.23 5.43
CA ASN A 128 -3.65 15.35 5.79
C ASN A 128 -5.12 14.92 5.93
N ASP A 129 -5.53 13.89 5.19
CA ASP A 129 -6.90 13.36 5.19
C ASP A 129 -7.20 12.42 6.37
N GLY A 130 -6.20 12.16 7.22
CA GLY A 130 -6.32 11.34 8.41
C GLY A 130 -5.25 10.26 8.54
N GLU A 131 -5.41 9.42 9.56
CA GLU A 131 -4.52 8.29 9.83
C GLU A 131 -5.37 7.05 10.11
N TRP A 132 -5.05 5.95 9.42
CA TRP A 132 -5.67 4.64 9.65
C TRP A 132 -4.69 3.52 9.31
N GLY A 133 -4.95 2.33 9.87
CA GLY A 133 -4.17 1.13 9.62
C GLY A 133 -4.98 -0.11 9.93
N TYR A 134 -4.85 -1.14 9.08
CA TYR A 134 -5.55 -2.41 9.21
C TYR A 134 -4.59 -3.57 8.99
N PHE A 135 -4.58 -4.53 9.92
CA PHE A 135 -3.89 -5.80 9.67
C PHE A 135 -4.69 -6.68 8.70
N ILE A 136 -4.01 -7.23 7.71
CA ILE A 136 -4.59 -7.97 6.59
C ILE A 136 -3.96 -9.35 6.43
N ASP A 137 -4.75 -10.29 5.91
CA ASP A 137 -4.29 -11.58 5.42
C ASP A 137 -3.62 -11.40 4.07
N ILE A 138 -2.29 -11.29 4.07
CA ILE A 138 -1.51 -11.05 2.85
C ILE A 138 -1.55 -12.23 1.89
N GLU A 139 -1.66 -13.46 2.41
CA GLU A 139 -1.70 -14.66 1.58
C GLU A 139 -3.07 -14.78 0.89
N ASP A 140 -4.17 -14.52 1.61
CA ASP A 140 -5.50 -14.39 1.00
C ASP A 140 -5.52 -13.25 -0.03
N PHE A 141 -4.78 -12.15 0.19
CA PHE A 141 -4.67 -11.08 -0.79
C PHE A 141 -4.04 -11.55 -2.11
N PHE A 142 -2.80 -12.07 -2.07
CA PHE A 142 -2.07 -12.46 -3.28
C PHE A 142 -2.61 -13.70 -3.98
N ASN A 143 -3.25 -14.62 -3.24
CA ASN A 143 -3.87 -15.80 -3.86
C ASN A 143 -5.05 -15.45 -4.79
N GLN A 144 -5.59 -14.23 -4.71
CA GLN A 144 -6.60 -13.75 -5.66
C GLN A 144 -6.07 -13.56 -7.09
N PHE A 145 -4.76 -13.35 -7.26
CA PHE A 145 -4.13 -13.08 -8.55
C PHE A 145 -3.59 -14.33 -9.26
N LYS A 146 -3.65 -15.50 -8.60
CA LYS A 146 -3.05 -16.76 -9.08
C LYS A 146 -4.02 -17.63 -9.91
N ASN A 147 -5.12 -17.03 -10.40
CA ASN A 147 -6.13 -17.70 -11.24
C ASN A 147 -6.08 -17.21 -12.69
#